data_AF-A0A7I8EGT4-F1
#
_entry.id   AF-A0A7I8EGT4-F1
#
_cell.length_a   1.000
_cell.length_b   1.000
_cell.length_c   1.000
_cell.angle_alpha   90.00
_cell.angle_beta   90.00
_cell.angle_gamma   90.00
#
_symmetry.space_group_name_H-M   'P 1'
#
loop_
_entity.id
_entity.type
_entity.pdbx_description
1 polymer ?
#
loop_
_entity_poly.entity_id
_entity_poly.type
_entity_poly.pdbx_seq_one_letter_code
_entity_poly.pdbx_strand_id
1 'polypeptide(L)'
;MRDVRPSFPELRQLHAVTLYELIEDTHLDPRAVILLDTRSIGTPRHVDQLLMSLSRLAGTQYSRQAINVGDITFKLHPDYELIPQDTILSLLEADKLKLKNE
;
A
#
# COMPACT_ATOMS: atom_id res chain seq x y z
N MET A 1 19.29 16.87 8.54
CA MET A 1 18.99 15.90 7.45
C MET A 1 17.48 15.80 7.37
N ARG A 2 16.86 15.89 6.19
CA ARG A 2 15.44 15.50 6.07
C ARG A 2 15.41 14.00 6.34
N ASP A 3 14.66 13.55 7.34
CA ASP A 3 14.32 12.14 7.51
C ASP A 3 13.49 11.73 6.29
N VAL A 4 14.17 11.21 5.26
CA VAL A 4 13.51 10.65 4.10
C VAL A 4 13.07 9.25 4.51
N ARG A 5 11.89 9.20 5.15
CA ARG A 5 11.22 7.94 5.47
C ARG A 5 10.72 7.34 4.15
N PRO A 6 10.93 6.04 3.90
CA PRO A 6 10.44 5.40 2.69
C PRO A 6 8.92 5.47 2.66
N SER A 7 8.37 5.73 1.47
CA SER A 7 6.95 5.68 1.21
C SER A 7 6.41 4.24 1.28
N PHE A 8 5.08 4.12 1.34
CA PHE A 8 4.42 2.81 1.31
C PHE A 8 4.83 1.92 0.11
N PRO A 9 4.80 2.39 -1.16
CA PRO A 9 5.22 1.57 -2.30
C PRO A 9 6.69 1.15 -2.23
N GLU A 10 7.58 2.01 -1.74
CA GLU A 10 9.00 1.70 -1.62
C GLU A 10 9.25 0.58 -0.59
N LEU A 11 8.59 0.64 0.56
CA LEU A 11 8.67 -0.44 1.57
C LEU A 11 8.11 -1.74 1.03
N ARG A 12 6.98 -1.67 0.34
CA ARG A 12 6.35 -2.84 -0.27
C ARG A 12 7.29 -3.53 -1.28
N GLN A 13 7.93 -2.74 -2.15
CA GLN A 13 8.91 -3.24 -3.12
C GLN A 13 10.16 -3.80 -2.43
N LEU A 14 10.69 -3.11 -1.42
CA LEU A 14 11.84 -3.58 -0.64
C LEU A 14 11.61 -4.97 -0.03
N HIS A 15 10.38 -5.25 0.40
CA HIS A 15 9.99 -6.52 0.98
C HIS A 15 9.37 -7.51 -0.01
N ALA A 16 9.40 -7.21 -1.31
CA ALA A 16 8.86 -8.04 -2.38
C ALA A 16 7.39 -8.45 -2.18
N VAL A 17 6.59 -7.59 -1.54
CA VAL A 17 5.16 -7.83 -1.30
C VAL A 17 4.35 -7.31 -2.48
N THR A 18 3.52 -8.16 -3.08
CA THR A 18 2.65 -7.76 -4.19
C THR A 18 1.41 -7.01 -3.67
N LEU A 19 0.78 -6.23 -4.56
CA LEU A 19 -0.53 -5.64 -4.30
C LEU A 19 -1.61 -6.72 -4.12
N TYR A 20 -1.50 -7.84 -4.82
CA TYR A 20 -2.41 -8.97 -4.66
C TYR A 20 -2.35 -9.56 -3.26
N GLU A 21 -1.16 -9.81 -2.72
CA GLU A 21 -1.00 -10.33 -1.37
C GLU A 21 -1.61 -9.38 -0.33
N LEU A 22 -1.41 -8.06 -0.46
CA LEU A 22 -2.05 -7.08 0.43
C LEU A 22 -3.59 -7.13 0.34
N ILE A 23 -4.14 -7.28 -0.87
CA ILE A 23 -5.59 -7.38 -1.08
C ILE A 23 -6.14 -8.66 -0.46
N GLU A 24 -5.54 -9.82 -0.74
CA GLU A 24 -5.96 -11.11 -0.17
C GLU A 24 -5.86 -11.10 1.35
N ASP A 25 -4.81 -10.49 1.87
CA ASP A 25 -4.54 -10.47 3.30
C ASP A 25 -5.48 -9.54 4.08
N THR A 26 -5.76 -8.35 3.54
CA THR A 26 -6.61 -7.34 4.21
C THR A 26 -8.08 -7.44 3.89
N HIS A 27 -8.45 -8.12 2.80
CA HIS A 27 -9.81 -8.15 2.23
C HIS A 27 -10.38 -6.75 1.96
N LEU A 28 -9.51 -5.75 1.74
CA LEU A 28 -9.92 -4.40 1.38
C LEU A 28 -10.31 -4.31 -0.09
N ASP A 29 -11.12 -3.29 -0.42
CA ASP A 29 -11.37 -2.94 -1.81
C ASP A 29 -10.02 -2.63 -2.51
N PRO A 30 -9.75 -3.24 -3.68
CA PRO A 30 -8.52 -2.99 -4.43
C PRO A 30 -8.23 -1.50 -4.66
N ARG A 31 -9.26 -0.66 -4.82
CA ARG A 31 -9.12 0.81 -4.96
C ARG A 31 -8.42 1.42 -3.76
N ALA A 32 -8.71 0.95 -2.55
CA ALA A 32 -8.07 1.46 -1.34
C ALA A 32 -6.58 1.11 -1.30
N VAL A 33 -6.24 -0.11 -1.72
CA VAL A 33 -4.85 -0.57 -1.82
C VAL A 33 -4.09 0.24 -2.89
N ILE A 34 -4.66 0.37 -4.07
CA ILE A 34 -4.09 1.16 -5.18
C ILE A 34 -3.91 2.62 -4.80
N LEU A 35 -4.88 3.23 -4.11
CA LEU A 35 -4.80 4.64 -3.75
C LEU A 35 -3.68 4.90 -2.74
N LEU A 36 -3.47 4.00 -1.78
CA LEU A 36 -2.33 4.09 -0.87
C LEU A 36 -1.00 3.85 -1.61
N ASP A 37 -0.93 2.84 -2.47
CA ASP A 37 0.31 2.51 -3.19
C ASP A 37 0.74 3.62 -4.17
N THR A 38 -0.20 4.19 -4.90
CA THR A 38 0.11 5.15 -5.98
C THR A 38 0.11 6.60 -5.51
N ARG A 39 -0.67 6.94 -4.48
CA ARG A 39 -0.84 8.33 -4.03
C ARG A 39 -0.57 8.54 -2.56
N SER A 40 -0.23 7.49 -1.80
CA SER A 40 -0.06 7.56 -0.34
C SER A 40 -1.28 8.15 0.38
N ILE A 41 -2.50 7.92 -0.14
CA ILE A 41 -3.74 8.44 0.43
C ILE A 41 -4.64 7.29 0.89
N GLY A 42 -5.25 7.43 2.06
CA GLY A 42 -6.28 6.52 2.54
C GLY A 42 -7.04 7.04 3.76
N THR A 43 -8.06 6.30 4.17
CA THR A 43 -8.66 6.53 5.50
C THR A 43 -7.70 6.02 6.58
N PRO A 44 -7.71 6.58 7.81
CA PRO A 44 -6.88 6.09 8.90
C PRO A 44 -6.99 4.56 9.09
N ARG A 45 -8.21 4.04 9.02
CA ARG A 45 -8.48 2.60 9.14
C ARG A 45 -7.79 1.79 8.03
N HIS A 46 -7.96 2.17 6.75
CA HIS A 46 -7.37 1.41 5.64
C HIS A 46 -5.85 1.48 5.66
N VAL A 47 -5.28 2.65 5.97
CA VAL A 47 -3.84 2.83 6.12
C VAL A 47 -3.30 1.88 7.18
N ASP A 48 -3.90 1.85 8.37
CA ASP A 48 -3.43 0.97 9.44
C ASP A 48 -3.55 -0.51 9.08
N GLN A 49 -4.66 -0.91 8.45
CA GLN A 49 -4.84 -2.29 7.99
C GLN A 49 -3.75 -2.68 6.98
N LEU A 50 -3.43 -1.80 6.04
CA LEU A 50 -2.41 -2.04 5.01
C LEU A 50 -0.99 -2.05 5.58
N LEU A 51 -0.67 -1.15 6.51
CA LEU A 51 0.64 -1.14 7.17
C LEU A 51 0.85 -2.37 8.06
N MET A 52 -0.20 -2.82 8.76
CA MET A 52 -0.17 -4.03 9.56
C MET A 52 -0.03 -5.29 8.69
N SER A 53 -0.76 -5.34 7.58
CA SER A 53 -0.64 -6.39 6.57
C SER A 53 0.75 -6.45 5.96
N LEU A 54 1.28 -5.31 5.48
CA LEU A 54 2.62 -5.20 4.95
C LEU A 54 3.66 -5.69 5.96
N SER A 55 3.55 -5.25 7.21
CA SER A 55 4.50 -5.67 8.25
C SER A 55 4.45 -7.18 8.47
N ARG A 56 3.25 -7.76 8.54
CA ARG A 56 3.06 -9.21 8.69
C ARG A 56 3.61 -10.01 7.51
N LEU A 57 3.33 -9.58 6.28
CA LEU A 57 3.84 -10.23 5.07
C LEU A 57 5.36 -10.09 4.95
N ALA A 58 5.92 -8.95 5.37
CA ALA A 58 7.35 -8.71 5.41
C ALA A 58 8.08 -9.38 6.61
N GLY A 59 7.36 -10.03 7.52
CA GLY A 59 7.94 -10.61 8.74
C GLY A 59 8.47 -9.56 9.75
N THR A 60 7.93 -8.35 9.72
CA THR A 60 8.28 -7.23 10.62
C THR A 60 7.12 -6.86 11.54
N GLN A 61 7.38 -6.05 12.56
CA GLN A 61 6.36 -5.60 13.52
C GLN A 61 5.88 -4.19 13.19
N TYR A 62 4.57 -4.03 13.00
CA TYR A 62 3.94 -2.71 12.91
C TYR A 62 3.72 -2.11 14.30
N SER A 63 4.08 -0.83 14.47
CA SER A 63 3.65 -0.01 15.61
C SER A 63 3.29 1.39 15.14
N ARG A 64 2.09 1.86 15.51
CA ARG A 64 1.65 3.24 15.23
C ARG A 64 2.57 4.31 15.84
N GLN A 65 3.27 3.99 16.93
CA GLN A 65 4.19 4.93 17.57
C GLN A 65 5.53 5.02 16.83
N ALA A 66 5.88 3.98 16.08
CA ALA A 66 7.13 3.87 15.35
C ALA A 66 6.92 3.97 13.82
N ILE A 67 5.86 4.64 13.36
CA ILE A 67 5.54 4.75 11.92
C ILE A 67 6.73 5.37 11.19
N ASN A 68 7.46 4.51 10.48
CA ASN A 68 8.62 4.86 9.68
C ASN A 68 8.26 4.96 8.18
N VAL A 69 6.98 5.19 7.88
CA VAL A 69 6.48 5.36 6.51
C VAL A 69 6.26 6.84 6.23
N GLY A 70 6.82 7.31 5.13
CA GLY A 70 6.71 8.69 4.66
C GLY A 70 5.42 8.98 3.90
N ASP A 71 5.12 10.27 3.76
CA ASP A 71 4.17 10.83 2.78
C ASP A 71 2.72 10.33 2.80
N ILE A 72 2.29 9.68 3.88
CA ILE A 72 0.89 9.25 4.05
C ILE A 72 0.00 10.45 4.36
N THR A 73 -1.04 10.64 3.54
CA THR A 73 -2.09 11.62 3.72
C THR A 73 -3.41 10.95 4.12
N PHE A 74 -3.96 11.36 5.27
CA PHE A 74 -5.26 10.87 5.74
C PHE A 74 -6.41 11.67 5.15
N LYS A 75 -7.38 10.97 4.55
CA LYS A 75 -8.65 11.56 4.09
C LYS A 75 -9.83 10.77 4.63
N LEU A 76 -10.89 11.46 5.06
CA LEU A 76 -12.14 10.82 5.51
C LEU A 76 -12.92 10.22 4.34
N HIS A 77 -12.91 10.90 3.19
CA HIS A 77 -13.52 10.45 1.95
C HIS A 77 -12.50 10.50 0.81
N PRO A 78 -11.63 9.48 0.70
CA PRO A 78 -10.71 9.38 -0.43
C PRO A 78 -11.49 9.09 -1.71
N ASP A 79 -10.93 9.54 -2.83
CA ASP A 79 -11.56 9.48 -4.15
C ASP A 79 -11.47 8.07 -4.79
N TYR A 80 -11.87 7.03 -4.05
CA TYR A 80 -11.77 5.63 -4.50
C TYR A 80 -12.53 5.38 -5.81
N GLU A 81 -13.73 5.95 -5.92
CA GLU A 81 -14.62 5.81 -7.08
C GLU A 81 -14.04 6.40 -8.38
N LEU A 82 -13.03 7.27 -8.29
CA LEU A 82 -12.36 7.84 -9.45
C LEU A 82 -11.32 6.91 -10.07
N ILE A 83 -11.08 5.72 -9.49
CA ILE A 83 -10.19 4.72 -10.04
C ILE A 83 -11.03 3.71 -10.85
N PRO A 84 -10.96 3.74 -12.20
CA PRO A 84 -11.68 2.80 -13.05
C PRO A 84 -11.21 1.36 -12.81
N GLN A 85 -12.12 0.40 -12.95
CA GLN A 85 -11.81 -1.03 -12.78
C GLN A 85 -10.65 -1.49 -13.68
N ASP A 86 -10.61 -1.04 -14.94
CA ASP A 86 -9.56 -1.40 -15.89
C ASP A 86 -8.17 -0.90 -15.45
N THR A 87 -8.13 0.26 -14.77
CA THR A 87 -6.88 0.80 -14.20
C THR A 87 -6.39 -0.07 -13.05
N ILE A 88 -7.30 -0.56 -12.21
CA ILE A 88 -6.95 -1.47 -11.10
C ILE A 88 -6.32 -2.74 -11.67
N LEU A 89 -7.00 -3.40 -12.63
CA LEU A 89 -6.52 -4.64 -13.24
C LEU A 89 -5.15 -4.45 -13.89
N SER A 90 -4.99 -3.36 -14.66
CA SER A 90 -3.71 -3.04 -15.31
C SER A 90 -2.57 -2.85 -14.30
N LEU A 91 -2.82 -2.17 -13.18
CA LEU A 91 -1.81 -1.95 -12.14
C LEU A 91 -1.46 -3.26 -11.42
N LEU A 92 -2.44 -4.10 -11.12
CA LEU A 92 -2.23 -5.40 -10.48
C LEU A 92 -1.43 -6.35 -11.38
N GLU A 93 -1.71 -6.37 -12.67
CA GLU A 93 -0.93 -7.15 -13.64
C GLU A 93 0.51 -6.64 -13.75
N ALA A 94 0.70 -5.32 -13.85
CA ALA A 94 2.02 -4.71 -13.92
C ALA A 94 2.85 -4.99 -12.67
N ASP A 95 2.24 -4.92 -11.48
CA ASP A 95 2.91 -5.21 -10.20
C ASP A 95 3.39 -6.66 -10.12
N LYS A 96 2.55 -7.61 -10.55
CA LYS A 96 2.90 -9.04 -10.62
C LYS A 96 4.05 -9.32 -11.57
N LEU A 97 4.20 -8.54 -12.65
CA LEU A 97 5.29 -8.69 -13.61
C LEU A 97 6.61 -8.09 -13.12
N LYS A 98 6.56 -7.01 -12.32
CA LYS A 98 7.78 -6.38 -11.77
C LYS A 98 8.53 -7.34 -10.85
N LEU A 99 7.83 -7.96 -9.91
CA LEU A 99 8.43 -8.88 -8.93
C LEU A 99 8.87 -10.24 -9.50
N LYS A 100 8.54 -10.55 -10.76
CA LYS A 100 9.05 -11.74 -11.46
C LYS A 100 10.38 -11.51 -12.18
N ASN A 101 10.77 -10.25 -12.38
CA ASN A 101 11.91 -9.86 -13.20
C ASN A 101 13.05 -9.19 -12.40
N GLU A 102 12.93 -9.13 -11.07
CA GLU A 102 13.97 -8.71 -10.12
C GLU A 102 14.51 -9.93 -9.34
#